data_AF-A0A1U2BTQ4-F1
#
_entry.id   AF-A0A1U2BTQ4-F1
#
_cell.length_a   1.000
_cell.length_b   1.000
_cell.length_c   1.000
_cell.angle_alpha   90.00
_cell.angle_beta   90.00
_cell.angle_gamma   90.00
#
_symmetry.space_group_name_H-M   'P 1'
#
loop_
_entity.id
_entity.type
_entity.pdbx_description
1 polymer ?
#
loop_
_entity_poly.entity_id
_entity_poly.type
_entity_poly.pdbx_seq_one_letter_code
_entity_poly.pdbx_strand_id
1 'polypeptide(L)'
;MSKFRRICLAVSAAVIPASIGIGFAAPASAGCEAGPFAQYCDGPIKADGTWDRCFTSAPQSFSGQYGQVAGFIPSTGRCYPVDPNDFPPTPLGQPQYHIYP
;
A
#
# COMPACT_ATOMS: atom_id res chain seq x y z
N MET A 1 -29.72 28.32 53.15
CA MET A 1 -30.76 28.02 52.12
C MET A 1 -30.36 28.82 50.88
N SER A 2 -30.23 28.36 49.63
CA SER A 2 -30.95 27.39 48.80
C SER A 2 -30.10 27.14 47.52
N LYS A 3 -29.63 25.94 47.18
CA LYS A 3 -30.20 24.97 46.21
C LYS A 3 -30.48 25.42 44.75
N PHE A 4 -29.58 26.15 44.09
CA PHE A 4 -29.59 26.28 42.60
C PHE A 4 -28.19 26.03 42.01
N ARG A 5 -27.62 24.82 42.14
CA ARG A 5 -27.71 23.73 41.15
C ARG A 5 -27.66 24.20 39.69
N ARG A 6 -26.42 24.30 39.19
CA ARG A 6 -25.93 23.68 37.94
C ARG A 6 -26.85 23.86 36.73
N ILE A 7 -26.55 24.82 35.85
CA ILE A 7 -26.71 24.72 34.38
C ILE A 7 -25.96 25.92 33.79
N CYS A 8 -24.93 25.65 33.00
CA CYS A 8 -24.63 26.33 31.73
C CYS A 8 -23.29 25.81 31.18
N LEU A 9 -23.41 24.68 30.48
CA LEU A 9 -22.70 24.33 29.25
C LEU A 9 -21.27 24.88 29.08
N ALA A 10 -20.30 24.08 29.52
CA ALA A 10 -18.98 24.06 28.88
C ALA A 10 -19.13 23.37 27.52
N VAL A 11 -19.27 24.15 26.43
CA VAL A 11 -19.14 23.63 25.06
C VAL A 11 -17.66 23.44 24.80
N SER A 12 -17.16 22.25 25.12
CA SER A 12 -15.82 21.82 24.76
C SER A 12 -15.70 21.77 23.25
N ALA A 13 -14.93 22.70 22.69
CA ALA A 13 -14.49 22.67 21.30
C ALA A 13 -13.59 21.44 21.08
N ALA A 14 -14.19 20.31 20.71
CA ALA A 14 -13.49 19.16 20.17
C ALA A 14 -13.72 19.14 18.65
N VAL A 15 -12.97 19.97 17.93
CA VAL A 15 -12.82 19.79 16.49
C VAL A 15 -12.01 18.52 16.29
N ILE A 16 -12.68 17.44 15.92
CA ILE A 16 -12.07 16.16 15.54
C ILE A 16 -11.30 16.41 14.24
N PRO A 17 -9.97 16.21 14.16
CA PRO A 17 -9.31 16.14 12.87
C PRO A 17 -9.60 14.75 12.30
N ALA A 18 -10.70 14.62 11.55
CA ALA A 18 -10.93 13.47 10.69
C ALA A 18 -10.30 13.76 9.32
N SER A 19 -8.98 13.92 9.27
CA SER A 19 -8.25 13.84 8.00
C SER A 19 -8.07 12.37 7.66
N ILE A 20 -9.05 11.89 6.90
CA ILE A 20 -9.12 10.60 6.23
C ILE A 20 -7.82 10.38 5.44
N GLY A 21 -7.26 9.18 5.55
CA GLY A 21 -5.94 8.81 5.05
C GLY A 21 -5.69 9.24 3.60
N ILE A 22 -4.71 10.13 3.44
CA ILE A 22 -4.04 10.32 2.16
C ILE A 22 -3.28 9.01 1.94
N GLY A 23 -3.74 8.19 1.00
CA GLY A 23 -2.96 7.06 0.52
C GLY A 23 -1.60 7.60 0.12
N PHE A 24 -0.55 7.22 0.86
CA PHE A 24 0.81 7.56 0.49
C PHE A 24 1.03 7.00 -0.91
N ALA A 25 0.99 7.87 -1.91
CA ALA A 25 1.58 7.53 -3.20
C ALA A 25 3.01 7.08 -2.89
N ALA A 26 3.45 5.97 -3.49
CA ALA A 26 4.82 5.53 -3.35
C ALA A 26 5.74 6.75 -3.58
N PRO A 27 6.79 6.94 -2.73
CA PRO A 27 7.66 8.09 -2.87
C PRO A 27 8.10 8.21 -4.33
N ALA A 28 8.13 9.43 -4.88
CA ALA A 28 8.46 9.69 -6.29
C ALA A 28 9.90 9.26 -6.70
N SER A 29 10.64 8.68 -5.76
CA SER A 29 11.98 8.11 -5.85
C SER A 29 11.99 6.68 -5.29
N ALA A 30 10.90 5.93 -5.43
CA ALA A 30 10.90 4.50 -5.15
C ALA A 30 11.72 3.83 -6.26
N GLY A 31 12.75 3.07 -5.89
CA GLY A 31 13.45 2.25 -6.87
C GLY A 31 12.46 1.25 -7.44
N CYS A 32 12.04 1.46 -8.68
CA CYS A 32 11.04 0.62 -9.33
C CYS A 32 11.69 -0.17 -10.46
N GLU A 33 11.39 -1.46 -10.52
CA GLU A 33 11.85 -2.36 -11.55
C GLU A 33 10.69 -3.23 -12.07
N ALA A 34 10.71 -3.48 -13.37
CA ALA A 34 9.78 -4.38 -14.02
C ALA A 34 10.20 -5.84 -13.81
N GLY A 35 9.39 -6.58 -13.06
CA GLY A 35 9.51 -8.04 -12.98
C GLY A 35 8.71 -8.75 -14.08
N PRO A 36 8.85 -10.09 -14.17
CA PRO A 36 8.18 -10.90 -15.18
C PRO A 36 6.65 -10.91 -15.06
N PHE A 37 6.11 -10.67 -13.87
CA PHE A 37 4.66 -10.75 -13.60
C PHE A 37 4.06 -9.47 -13.01
N ALA A 38 4.89 -8.54 -12.53
CA ALA A 38 4.47 -7.34 -11.83
C ALA A 38 5.54 -6.25 -11.91
N GLN A 39 5.14 -5.00 -11.73
CA GLN A 39 6.07 -3.93 -11.36
C GLN A 39 6.32 -4.02 -9.86
N TYR A 40 7.59 -3.88 -9.46
CA TYR A 40 8.01 -3.85 -8.07
C TYR A 40 8.64 -2.50 -7.76
N CYS A 41 8.31 -1.94 -6.61
CA CYS A 41 8.88 -0.68 -6.13
C CYS A 41 9.24 -0.84 -4.66
N ASP A 42 10.46 -0.44 -4.31
CA ASP A 42 10.94 -0.48 -2.94
C ASP A 42 10.93 0.92 -2.30
N GLY A 43 10.48 0.95 -1.05
CA GLY A 43 10.65 2.09 -0.17
C GLY A 43 12.08 2.19 0.36
N PRO A 44 12.38 3.24 1.14
CA PRO A 44 13.68 3.37 1.79
C PRO A 44 13.94 2.21 2.77
N ILE A 45 15.22 1.87 2.92
CA ILE A 45 15.68 0.90 3.92
C ILE A 45 15.50 1.51 5.32
N LYS A 46 14.84 0.78 6.22
CA LYS A 46 14.57 1.13 7.60
C LYS A 46 15.83 0.92 8.46
N ALA A 47 15.80 1.39 9.71
CA ALA A 47 16.96 1.29 10.62
C ALA A 47 17.38 -0.17 10.92
N ASP A 48 16.46 -1.12 10.77
CA ASP A 48 16.71 -2.57 10.95
C ASP A 48 17.20 -3.27 9.68
N GLY A 49 17.38 -2.55 8.57
CA GLY A 49 17.80 -3.11 7.29
C GLY A 49 16.66 -3.67 6.43
N THR A 50 15.42 -3.69 6.93
CA THR A 50 14.25 -4.11 6.15
C THR A 50 13.71 -2.96 5.31
N TRP A 51 12.91 -3.26 4.28
CA TRP A 51 12.20 -2.23 3.52
C TRP A 51 10.78 -2.69 3.19
N ASP A 52 9.92 -1.76 2.78
CA ASP A 52 8.61 -2.10 2.25
C ASP A 52 8.70 -2.21 0.73
N ARG A 53 8.26 -3.33 0.18
CA ARG A 53 8.12 -3.58 -1.25
C ARG A 53 6.66 -3.56 -1.64
N CYS A 54 6.32 -2.75 -2.62
CA CYS A 54 5.01 -2.75 -3.25
C CYS A 54 5.10 -3.43 -4.62
N PHE A 55 4.16 -4.32 -4.91
CA PHE A 55 4.00 -4.85 -6.26
C PHE A 55 2.66 -4.43 -6.85
N THR A 56 2.62 -4.30 -8.17
CA THR A 56 1.38 -4.13 -8.92
C THR A 56 1.40 -4.97 -10.20
N SER A 57 0.35 -5.76 -10.41
CA SER A 57 0.13 -6.53 -11.63
C SER A 57 -0.53 -5.65 -12.70
N ALA A 58 -0.20 -5.86 -13.96
CA ALA A 58 -0.97 -5.27 -15.04
C ALA A 58 -2.36 -5.93 -15.12
N PRO A 59 -3.43 -5.23 -15.54
CA PRO A 59 -4.69 -5.87 -15.88
C PRO A 59 -4.48 -6.81 -17.08
N GLN A 60 -5.14 -7.96 -17.08
CA GLN A 60 -4.97 -8.99 -18.11
C GLN A 60 -6.31 -9.36 -18.72
N SER A 61 -6.43 -9.37 -20.04
CA SER A 61 -7.61 -9.95 -20.70
C SER A 61 -7.53 -11.48 -20.67
N PHE A 62 -8.67 -12.15 -20.61
CA PHE A 62 -8.75 -13.59 -20.86
C PHE A 62 -9.65 -13.88 -22.06
N SER A 63 -9.33 -14.95 -22.77
CA SER A 63 -10.06 -15.34 -23.98
C SER A 63 -11.16 -16.34 -23.66
N GLY A 64 -12.29 -16.22 -24.35
CA GLY A 64 -13.39 -17.18 -24.33
C GLY A 64 -13.13 -18.35 -25.27
N GLN A 65 -14.10 -19.27 -25.33
CA GLN A 65 -14.02 -20.52 -26.09
C GLN A 65 -13.63 -20.37 -27.57
N TYR A 66 -13.94 -19.22 -28.21
CA TYR A 66 -13.64 -18.96 -29.61
C TYR A 66 -12.53 -17.92 -29.81
N GLY A 67 -11.70 -17.68 -28.79
CA GLY A 67 -10.56 -16.75 -28.85
C GLY A 67 -10.91 -15.27 -28.71
N GLN A 68 -12.19 -14.91 -28.63
CA GLN A 68 -12.63 -13.55 -28.33
C GLN A 68 -12.27 -13.15 -26.90
N VAL A 69 -12.02 -11.87 -26.64
CA VAL A 69 -11.87 -11.36 -25.27
C VAL A 69 -13.19 -11.60 -24.53
N ALA A 70 -13.14 -12.42 -23.48
CA ALA A 70 -14.30 -12.74 -22.65
C ALA A 70 -14.39 -11.87 -21.40
N GLY A 71 -13.29 -11.18 -21.03
CA GLY A 71 -13.27 -10.23 -19.93
C GLY A 71 -11.86 -9.80 -19.55
N PHE A 72 -11.78 -9.06 -18.45
CA PHE A 72 -10.53 -8.53 -17.91
C PHE A 72 -10.40 -8.87 -16.43
N ILE A 73 -9.22 -9.35 -16.08
CA ILE A 73 -8.74 -9.49 -14.71
C ILE A 73 -8.17 -8.12 -14.32
N PRO A 74 -8.70 -7.45 -13.29
CA PRO A 74 -8.20 -6.15 -12.88
C PRO A 74 -6.75 -6.23 -12.36
N SER A 75 -6.10 -5.07 -12.33
CA SER A 75 -4.82 -4.94 -11.64
C SER A 75 -4.98 -5.26 -10.15
N THR A 76 -3.98 -5.92 -9.58
CA THR A 76 -3.90 -6.23 -8.16
C THR A 76 -2.53 -5.83 -7.63
N GLY A 77 -2.46 -5.45 -6.36
CA GLY A 77 -1.20 -5.07 -5.76
C GLY A 77 -1.31 -4.95 -4.25
N ARG A 78 -0.17 -5.04 -3.58
CA ARG A 78 -0.02 -4.75 -2.15
C ARG A 78 1.43 -4.43 -1.83
N CYS A 79 1.62 -3.81 -0.68
CA CYS A 79 2.93 -3.63 -0.08
C CYS A 79 3.15 -4.66 1.03
N TYR A 80 4.40 -5.09 1.21
CA TYR A 80 4.81 -6.04 2.23
C TYR A 80 6.26 -5.76 2.66
N PRO A 81 6.63 -6.07 3.92
CA PRO A 81 8.01 -5.95 4.37
C PRO A 81 8.89 -7.02 3.73
N VAL A 82 10.13 -6.66 3.44
CA VAL A 82 11.17 -7.57 2.96
C VAL A 82 12.33 -7.55 3.96
N ASP A 83 12.69 -8.74 4.44
CA ASP A 83 13.94 -8.99 5.15
C ASP A 83 14.99 -9.48 4.14
N PRO A 84 16.14 -8.82 3.99
CA PRO A 84 17.20 -9.27 3.09
C PRO A 84 17.74 -10.69 3.39
N ASN A 85 17.51 -11.21 4.59
CA ASN A 85 17.94 -12.55 5.01
C ASN A 85 16.84 -13.62 4.87
N ASP A 86 15.59 -13.20 4.68
CA ASP A 86 14.43 -14.10 4.56
C ASP A 86 13.42 -13.52 3.56
N PHE A 87 13.78 -13.59 2.27
CA PHE A 87 12.90 -13.11 1.22
C PHE A 87 11.62 -13.96 1.15
N PRO A 88 10.44 -13.33 1.09
CA PRO A 88 9.21 -14.09 1.03
C PRO A 88 9.16 -14.93 -0.26
N PRO A 89 8.65 -16.17 -0.21
CA PRO A 89 8.57 -17.03 -1.40
C PRO A 89 7.57 -16.51 -2.45
N THR A 90 6.72 -15.56 -2.07
CA THR A 90 5.76 -14.89 -2.95
C THR A 90 5.71 -13.40 -2.68
N PRO A 91 5.43 -12.55 -3.69
CA PRO A 91 5.04 -12.88 -5.07
C PRO A 91 6.18 -13.50 -5.90
N LEU A 92 5.83 -14.36 -6.86
CA LEU A 92 6.80 -15.05 -7.72
C LEU A 92 7.52 -14.08 -8.65
N GLY A 93 8.80 -14.35 -8.91
CA GLY A 93 9.62 -13.51 -9.78
C GLY A 93 9.94 -12.12 -9.20
N GLN A 94 9.80 -11.93 -7.88
CA GLN A 94 10.27 -10.71 -7.23
C GLN A 94 11.81 -10.64 -7.20
N PRO A 95 12.40 -9.45 -7.32
CA PRO A 95 13.85 -9.26 -7.15
C PRO A 95 14.35 -9.76 -5.79
N GLN A 96 15.53 -10.35 -5.73
CA GLN A 96 16.16 -10.82 -4.49
C GLN A 96 17.18 -9.80 -3.93
N TYR A 97 16.92 -8.52 -4.16
CA TYR A 97 17.73 -7.37 -3.74
C TYR A 97 16.83 -6.15 -3.53
N HIS A 98 17.32 -5.13 -2.84
CA HIS A 98 16.66 -3.82 -2.72
C HIS A 98 16.80 -3.03 -4.03
N ILE A 99 15.70 -2.45 -4.50
CA ILE A 99 15.67 -1.63 -5.71
C ILE A 99 15.91 -0.16 -5.32
N TYR A 100 16.98 0.42 -5.86
CA TYR A 100 17.33 1.83 -5.67
C TYR A 100 16.72 2.72 -6.77
N PRO A 101 16.38 3.99 -6.48
CA PRO A 101 15.92 4.94 -7.49
C PRO A 101 16.96 5.29 -8.56
#